data_AF-A0A1F8T0Z3-F1
#
_entry.id   AF-A0A1F8T0Z3-F1
#
_cell.length_a   1.000
_cell.length_b   1.000
_cell.length_c   1.000
_cell.angle_alpha   90.00
_cell.angle_beta   90.00
_cell.angle_gamma   90.00
#
_symmetry.space_group_name_H-M   'P 1'
#
loop_
_entity.id
_entity.type
_entity.pdbx_description
1 polymer ?
#
loop_
_entity_poly.entity_id
_entity_poly.type
_entity_poly.pdbx_seq_one_letter_code
_entity_poly.pdbx_strand_id
1 'polypeptide(L)'
;MEPILTRCGYRCDLCLAYRPNVELRPSDQQKLSDGWSKYFGFRIEPANIQCDGCMAEHPRLIDQSCPVRPCVIEKRLDNCAGCDEYVCEKLAKRIVVYEDVKRRLDKEIPEEDHFCFIQPYENKRRLDTYQATGEIIK
;
A
#
# COMPACT_ATOMS: atom_id res chain seq x y z
N MET A 1 1.76 16.69 4.54
CA MET A 1 2.56 15.63 5.16
C MET A 1 3.54 15.15 4.12
N GLU A 2 4.79 14.88 4.49
CA GLU A 2 5.75 14.29 3.55
C GLU A 2 5.31 12.87 3.15
N PRO A 3 5.51 12.47 1.88
CA PRO A 3 5.25 11.11 1.43
C PRO A 3 5.90 10.02 2.30
N ILE A 4 5.12 9.04 2.76
CA ILE A 4 5.62 7.89 3.50
C ILE A 4 5.65 6.67 2.57
N LEU A 5 6.74 6.53 1.83
CA LEU A 5 6.96 5.38 0.96
C LEU A 5 7.35 4.15 1.80
N THR A 6 6.63 3.05 1.60
CA THR A 6 6.92 1.77 2.28
C THR A 6 7.91 0.92 1.48
N ARG A 7 8.38 -0.17 2.10
CA ARG A 7 9.31 -1.14 1.47
C ARG A 7 8.83 -1.69 0.13
N CYS A 8 7.52 -1.88 -0.06
CA CYS A 8 6.92 -2.32 -1.31
C CYS A 8 6.36 -1.17 -2.16
N GLY A 9 6.59 0.09 -1.80
CA GLY A 9 6.14 1.25 -2.58
C GLY A 9 4.69 1.70 -2.35
N TYR A 10 3.97 1.11 -1.40
CA TYR A 10 2.70 1.69 -0.91
C TYR A 10 2.96 3.01 -0.17
N ARG A 11 1.94 3.86 -0.07
CA ARG A 11 1.97 5.14 0.66
C ARG A 11 1.13 5.08 1.92
N CYS A 12 1.79 5.02 3.08
CA CYS A 12 1.11 4.95 4.36
C CYS A 12 0.36 6.25 4.69
N ASP A 13 0.89 7.40 4.30
CA ASP A 13 0.25 8.70 4.53
C ASP A 13 -1.10 8.84 3.82
N LEU A 14 -1.32 8.11 2.71
CA LEU A 14 -2.61 8.08 2.00
C LEU A 14 -3.56 6.99 2.52
N CYS A 15 -3.04 6.00 3.26
CA CYS A 15 -3.79 4.81 3.64
C CYS A 15 -4.71 5.08 4.83
N LEU A 16 -6.01 4.77 4.68
CA LEU A 16 -6.99 4.94 5.76
C LEU A 16 -6.73 4.01 6.97
N ALA A 17 -5.98 2.92 6.80
CA ALA A 17 -5.58 2.03 7.91
C ALA A 17 -4.36 2.52 8.69
N TYR A 18 -3.64 3.54 8.20
CA TYR A 18 -2.44 4.02 8.89
C TYR A 18 -2.84 4.67 10.22
N ARG A 19 -2.20 4.29 11.33
CA ARG A 19 -2.62 4.68 12.69
C ARG A 19 -2.90 6.20 12.84
N PRO A 20 -2.02 7.12 12.39
CA PRO A 20 -2.33 8.55 12.45
C PRO A 20 -3.61 8.96 11.70
N ASN A 21 -3.93 8.30 10.59
CA ASN A 21 -5.16 8.56 9.82
C ASN A 21 -6.39 7.97 10.52
N VAL A 22 -6.27 6.78 11.12
CA VAL A 22 -7.33 6.15 11.91
C VAL A 22 -7.64 6.99 13.16
N GLU A 23 -6.62 7.44 13.88
CA GLU A 23 -6.80 8.27 15.09
C GLU A 23 -7.47 9.61 14.76
N LEU A 24 -7.17 10.18 13.58
CA LEU A 24 -7.80 11.41 13.10
C LEU A 24 -9.25 11.19 12.63
N ARG A 25 -9.54 10.05 12.00
CA ARG A 25 -10.87 9.71 11.44
C ARG A 25 -11.21 8.22 11.65
N PRO A 26 -11.63 7.81 12.85
CA PRO A 26 -11.91 6.40 13.14
C PRO A 26 -13.04 5.81 12.28
N SER A 27 -14.00 6.64 11.86
CA SER A 27 -15.09 6.22 10.97
C SER A 27 -14.61 5.70 9.60
N ASP A 28 -13.41 6.08 9.16
CA ASP A 28 -12.85 5.66 7.88
C ASP A 28 -12.49 4.15 7.87
N GLN A 29 -12.45 3.49 9.03
CA GLN A 29 -12.20 2.05 9.12
C GLN A 29 -13.31 1.24 8.43
N GLN A 30 -14.59 1.57 8.64
CA GLN A 30 -15.70 0.91 7.96
C GLN A 30 -15.61 1.13 6.45
N LYS A 31 -15.38 2.38 6.05
CA LYS A 31 -15.21 2.78 4.64
C LYS A 31 -14.09 1.98 3.97
N LEU A 32 -12.95 1.82 4.64
CA LEU A 32 -11.82 1.04 4.12
C LEU A 32 -12.12 -0.45 4.05
N SER A 33 -12.78 -1.04 5.05
CA SER A 33 -13.22 -2.44 5.01
C SER A 33 -14.07 -2.72 3.77
N ASP A 34 -15.03 -1.85 3.47
CA ASP A 34 -15.89 -1.98 2.30
C ASP A 34 -15.13 -1.77 0.99
N GLY A 35 -14.22 -0.79 0.96
CA GLY A 35 -13.31 -0.57 -0.15
C GLY A 35 -12.42 -1.79 -0.45
N TRP A 36 -11.76 -2.37 0.56
CA TRP A 36 -10.96 -3.58 0.38
C TRP A 36 -11.77 -4.77 -0.11
N SER A 37 -12.99 -4.94 0.42
CA SER A 37 -13.90 -5.99 -0.02
C SER A 37 -14.29 -5.81 -1.49
N LYS A 38 -14.58 -4.58 -1.91
CA LYS A 38 -15.00 -4.25 -3.28
C LYS A 38 -13.85 -4.36 -4.28
N TYR A 39 -12.68 -3.80 -3.97
CA TYR A 39 -11.58 -3.62 -4.92
C TYR A 39 -10.56 -4.76 -4.92
N PHE A 40 -10.39 -5.46 -3.80
CA PHE A 40 -9.37 -6.51 -3.64
C PHE A 40 -9.95 -7.87 -3.20
N GLY A 41 -11.26 -7.93 -2.92
CA GLY A 41 -11.95 -9.20 -2.64
C GLY A 41 -11.66 -9.79 -1.26
N PHE A 42 -11.11 -9.00 -0.33
CA PHE A 42 -10.89 -9.43 1.06
C PHE A 42 -11.53 -8.43 2.04
N ARG A 43 -11.92 -8.93 3.21
CA ARG A 43 -12.53 -8.12 4.26
C ARG A 43 -11.74 -8.25 5.56
N ILE A 44 -11.63 -7.14 6.27
CA ILE A 44 -11.09 -7.09 7.63
C ILE A 44 -12.12 -6.35 8.46
N GLU A 45 -12.47 -6.90 9.62
CA GLU A 45 -13.40 -6.22 10.53
C GLU A 45 -12.91 -4.81 10.85
N PRO A 46 -13.75 -3.76 10.75
CA PRO A 46 -13.33 -2.38 10.94
C PRO A 46 -12.53 -2.14 12.23
N ALA A 47 -12.94 -2.77 13.34
CA ALA A 47 -12.25 -2.68 14.63
C ALA A 47 -10.79 -3.20 14.61
N ASN A 48 -10.44 -4.00 13.61
CA ASN A 48 -9.09 -4.54 13.41
C ASN A 48 -8.27 -3.74 12.38
N ILE A 49 -8.85 -2.70 11.75
CA ILE A 49 -8.19 -1.88 10.73
C ILE A 49 -7.37 -0.78 11.42
N GLN A 50 -6.17 -1.13 11.86
CA GLN A 50 -5.16 -0.17 12.29
C GLN A 50 -3.77 -0.76 12.05
N CYS A 51 -2.93 0.00 11.35
CA CYS A 51 -1.60 -0.40 10.93
C CYS A 51 -0.60 0.72 11.20
N ASP A 52 0.54 0.36 11.73
CA ASP A 52 1.59 1.31 12.13
C ASP A 52 2.48 1.69 10.95
N GLY A 53 2.28 1.05 9.80
CA GLY A 53 3.17 1.14 8.65
C GLY A 53 4.44 0.33 8.87
N CYS A 54 4.98 -0.24 7.79
CA CYS A 54 6.13 -1.14 7.95
C CYS A 54 7.43 -0.40 8.32
N MET A 55 7.50 0.91 8.13
CA MET A 55 8.70 1.70 8.42
C MET A 55 8.86 2.04 9.90
N ALA A 56 7.83 1.85 10.72
CA ALA A 56 7.92 2.08 12.16
C ALA A 56 8.75 0.99 12.87
N GLU A 57 9.28 1.33 14.03
CA GLU A 57 9.97 0.40 14.93
C GLU A 57 8.92 -0.44 15.69
N HIS A 58 9.12 -1.77 15.73
CA HIS A 58 8.19 -2.74 16.34
C HIS A 58 6.69 -2.51 16.03
N PRO A 59 6.31 -2.47 14.74
CA PRO A 59 4.98 -2.04 14.33
C PRO A 59 3.89 -3.11 14.56
N ARG A 60 2.69 -2.68 14.93
CA ARG A 60 1.45 -3.44 14.70
C ARG A 60 1.13 -3.38 13.20
N LEU A 61 1.07 -4.53 12.55
CA LEU A 61 0.84 -4.63 11.11
C LEU A 61 -0.41 -5.44 10.78
N ILE A 62 -1.09 -5.07 9.69
CA ILE A 62 -2.22 -5.84 9.16
C ILE A 62 -1.70 -7.04 8.35
N ASP A 63 -0.80 -6.82 7.39
CA ASP A 63 -0.18 -7.91 6.61
C ASP A 63 1.03 -8.50 7.36
N GLN A 64 0.73 -9.43 8.26
CA GLN A 64 1.75 -10.18 9.00
C GLN A 64 2.57 -11.11 8.09
N SER A 65 1.97 -11.57 6.99
CA SER A 65 2.58 -12.53 6.04
C SER A 65 3.37 -11.89 4.89
N CYS A 66 3.61 -10.58 4.93
CA CYS A 66 4.24 -9.85 3.83
C CYS A 66 5.62 -10.43 3.44
N PRO A 67 5.81 -10.94 2.21
CA PRO A 67 7.08 -11.54 1.80
C PRO A 67 8.15 -10.49 1.47
N VAL A 68 7.76 -9.25 1.20
CA VAL A 68 8.66 -8.15 0.85
C VAL A 68 9.40 -7.61 2.06
N ARG A 69 8.70 -7.49 3.20
CA ARG A 69 9.24 -6.87 4.42
C ARG A 69 10.54 -7.53 4.92
N PRO A 70 10.59 -8.84 5.20
CA PRO A 70 11.84 -9.47 5.65
C PRO A 70 12.93 -9.40 4.57
N CYS A 71 12.56 -9.53 3.28
CA CYS A 71 13.52 -9.50 2.18
C CYS A 71 14.26 -8.16 2.06
N VAL A 72 13.54 -7.03 2.17
CA VAL A 72 14.13 -5.69 2.09
C VAL A 72 14.99 -5.39 3.32
N ILE A 73 14.58 -5.86 4.51
CA ILE A 73 15.36 -5.75 5.75
C ILE A 73 16.67 -6.55 5.63
N GLU A 74 16.60 -7.81 5.20
CA GLU A 74 17.75 -8.69 5.04
C GLU A 74 18.77 -8.13 4.03
N LYS A 75 18.28 -7.60 2.90
CA LYS A 75 19.11 -6.95 1.88
C LYS A 75 19.58 -5.54 2.26
N ARG A 76 19.14 -4.98 3.39
CA ARG A 76 19.45 -3.61 3.84
C ARG A 76 19.12 -2.55 2.79
N LEU A 77 17.98 -2.72 2.13
CA LEU A 77 17.45 -1.76 1.17
C LEU A 77 16.39 -0.88 1.87
N ASP A 78 16.20 0.34 1.37
CA ASP A 78 15.09 1.19 1.83
C ASP A 78 13.75 0.66 1.32
N ASN A 79 13.71 0.30 0.04
CA ASN A 79 12.53 -0.26 -0.62
C ASN A 79 12.93 -1.07 -1.86
N CYS A 80 11.96 -1.74 -2.47
CA CYS A 80 12.19 -2.61 -3.61
C CYS A 80 12.76 -1.95 -4.87
N ALA A 81 12.68 -0.62 -5.03
CA ALA A 81 13.24 0.07 -6.19
C ALA A 81 14.77 -0.03 -6.26
N GLY A 82 15.44 -0.18 -5.11
CA GLY A 82 16.89 -0.38 -5.02
C GLY A 82 17.35 -1.83 -5.16
N CYS A 83 16.45 -2.76 -5.52
CA CYS A 83 16.78 -4.17 -5.64
C CYS A 83 17.20 -4.50 -7.08
N ASP A 84 18.34 -5.18 -7.26
CA ASP A 84 18.83 -5.59 -8.59
C ASP A 84 17.89 -6.56 -9.31
N GLU A 85 17.09 -7.31 -8.55
CA GLU A 85 16.07 -8.24 -9.08
C GLU A 85 14.70 -7.57 -9.30
N TYR A 86 14.61 -6.24 -9.31
CA TYR A 86 13.34 -5.53 -9.52
C TYR A 86 12.83 -5.73 -10.97
N VAL A 87 11.64 -6.27 -11.21
CA VAL A 87 10.59 -6.77 -10.30
C VAL A 87 10.75 -8.27 -10.05
N CYS A 88 10.82 -8.70 -8.77
CA CYS A 88 10.93 -10.10 -8.39
C CYS A 88 9.60 -10.73 -7.93
N GLU A 89 9.56 -12.06 -7.80
CA GLU A 89 8.37 -12.82 -7.40
C GLU A 89 7.78 -12.41 -6.05
N LYS A 90 8.63 -12.02 -5.08
CA LYS A 90 8.17 -11.57 -3.75
C LYS A 90 7.40 -10.25 -3.87
N LEU A 91 7.90 -9.32 -4.68
CA LEU A 91 7.25 -8.04 -4.91
C LEU A 91 5.99 -8.19 -5.77
N ALA A 92 6.01 -9.06 -6.78
CA ALA A 92 4.87 -9.30 -7.66
C ALA A 92 3.57 -9.62 -6.89
N LYS A 93 3.67 -10.31 -5.74
CA LYS A 93 2.54 -10.61 -4.82
C LYS A 93 1.92 -9.38 -4.13
N ARG A 94 2.55 -8.21 -4.24
CA ARG A 94 2.13 -6.93 -3.64
C ARG A 94 2.12 -5.80 -4.66
N ILE A 95 2.27 -6.10 -5.96
CA ILE A 95 2.12 -5.09 -7.00
C ILE A 95 0.63 -4.79 -7.20
N VAL A 96 0.30 -3.50 -7.20
CA VAL A 96 -1.00 -2.98 -7.61
C VAL A 96 -0.74 -1.97 -8.72
N VAL A 97 -1.46 -2.16 -9.82
CA VAL A 97 -1.53 -1.25 -10.98
C VAL A 97 -3.00 -0.87 -11.12
N TYR A 98 -3.30 0.44 -11.19
CA TYR A 98 -4.69 0.91 -11.25
C TYR A 98 -5.47 0.27 -12.42
N GLU A 99 -4.86 0.23 -13.60
CA GLU A 99 -5.48 -0.36 -14.80
C GLU A 99 -5.85 -1.84 -14.64
N ASP A 100 -5.06 -2.61 -13.88
CA ASP A 100 -5.38 -4.02 -13.63
C ASP A 100 -6.55 -4.17 -12.65
N VAL A 101 -6.67 -3.26 -11.68
CA VAL A 101 -7.85 -3.21 -10.79
C VAL A 101 -9.10 -2.85 -11.60
N LYS A 102 -9.01 -1.84 -12.48
CA LYS A 102 -10.11 -1.43 -13.37
C LYS A 102 -10.54 -2.57 -14.29
N ARG A 103 -9.58 -3.23 -14.94
CA ARG A 103 -9.81 -4.38 -15.83
C ARG A 103 -10.49 -5.55 -15.11
N ARG A 104 -10.08 -5.86 -13.87
CA ARG A 104 -10.66 -6.96 -13.08
C ARG A 104 -12.11 -6.70 -12.70
N LEU A 105 -12.47 -5.44 -12.43
CA LEU A 105 -13.83 -5.08 -12.02
C LEU A 105 -14.79 -4.86 -13.19
N ASP A 106 -14.26 -4.66 -14.39
CA ASP A 106 -15.02 -4.36 -15.61
C ASP A 106 -16.02 -3.19 -15.44
N LYS A 107 -15.61 -2.20 -14.65
CA LYS A 107 -16.44 -1.05 -14.25
C LYS A 107 -15.59 0.20 -14.10
N GLU A 108 -16.23 1.34 -14.28
CA GLU A 108 -15.65 2.62 -13.88
C GLU A 108 -15.47 2.69 -12.36
N ILE A 109 -14.35 3.25 -11.95
CA ILE A 109 -13.99 3.43 -10.55
C ILE A 109 -14.22 4.91 -10.23
N PRO A 110 -15.15 5.24 -9.33
CA PRO A 110 -15.32 6.62 -8.88
C PRO A 110 -14.00 7.20 -8.39
N GLU A 111 -13.75 8.47 -8.68
CA GLU A 111 -12.48 9.13 -8.34
C GLU A 111 -12.19 9.05 -6.82
N GLU A 112 -13.21 9.26 -5.99
CA GLU A 112 -13.10 9.12 -4.54
C GLU A 112 -12.67 7.71 -4.12
N ASP A 113 -13.22 6.68 -4.78
CA ASP A 113 -12.88 5.28 -4.50
C ASP A 113 -11.43 4.98 -4.91
N HIS A 114 -10.97 5.54 -6.03
CA HIS A 114 -9.58 5.44 -6.44
C HIS A 114 -8.66 6.06 -5.37
N PHE A 115 -8.93 7.29 -4.93
CA PHE A 115 -8.12 7.96 -3.91
C PHE A 115 -8.11 7.24 -2.56
N CYS A 116 -9.26 6.75 -2.10
CA CYS A 116 -9.35 6.13 -0.78
C CYS A 116 -8.82 4.70 -0.75
N PHE A 117 -9.03 3.93 -1.83
CA PHE A 117 -8.89 2.48 -1.77
C PHE A 117 -7.82 1.92 -2.69
N ILE A 118 -7.33 2.65 -3.70
CA ILE A 118 -6.39 2.09 -4.68
C ILE A 118 -5.09 2.89 -4.73
N GLN A 119 -5.15 4.22 -4.80
CA GLN A 119 -3.99 5.11 -4.86
C GLN A 119 -2.94 4.85 -3.74
N PRO A 120 -3.33 4.54 -2.47
CA PRO A 120 -2.35 4.21 -1.44
C PRO A 120 -1.53 2.96 -1.76
N TYR A 121 -2.08 2.05 -2.56
CA TYR A 121 -1.48 0.76 -2.90
C TYR A 121 -0.88 0.72 -4.31
N GLU A 122 -1.25 1.63 -5.22
CA GLU A 122 -0.68 1.68 -6.57
C GLU A 122 0.83 1.98 -6.52
N ASN A 123 1.65 0.93 -6.51
CA ASN A 123 3.07 1.01 -6.21
C ASN A 123 3.97 0.81 -7.41
N LYS A 124 3.52 0.14 -8.47
CA LYS A 124 4.39 -0.14 -9.62
C LYS A 124 4.94 1.15 -10.22
N ARG A 125 4.05 2.07 -10.60
CA ARG A 125 4.42 3.39 -11.13
C ARG A 125 5.29 4.17 -10.14
N ARG A 126 4.97 4.10 -8.85
CA ARG A 126 5.70 4.82 -7.81
C ARG A 126 7.13 4.30 -7.64
N LEU A 127 7.31 2.99 -7.62
CA LEU A 127 8.63 2.36 -7.56
C LEU A 127 9.43 2.59 -8.84
N ASP A 128 8.81 2.52 -10.02
CA ASP A 128 9.47 2.82 -11.29
C ASP A 128 9.99 4.26 -11.33
N THR A 129 9.17 5.23 -10.93
CA THR A 129 9.60 6.63 -10.86
C THR A 129 10.69 6.81 -9.82
N TYR A 130 10.53 6.25 -8.62
CA TYR A 130 11.54 6.35 -7.57
C TYR A 130 12.87 5.74 -7.99
N GLN A 131 12.86 4.62 -8.72
CA GLN A 131 14.07 4.00 -9.27
C GLN A 131 14.75 4.91 -10.30
N ALA A 132 13.98 5.60 -11.14
CA ALA A 132 14.51 6.42 -12.21
C ALA A 132 14.98 7.82 -11.74
N THR A 133 14.32 8.41 -10.75
CA THR A 133 14.52 9.81 -10.37
C THR A 133 14.88 10.03 -8.91
N GLY A 134 14.67 9.03 -8.04
CA GLY A 134 14.77 9.19 -6.58
C GLY A 134 13.57 9.94 -5.96
N GLU A 135 12.57 10.33 -6.75
CA GLU A 135 11.43 11.11 -6.29
C GLU A 135 10.19 10.24 -6.05
N ILE A 136 9.40 10.62 -5.05
CA ILE A 136 8.12 9.97 -4.76
C ILE A 136 7.00 10.77 -5.42
N ILE A 137 6.36 10.18 -6.43
CA ILE A 137 5.16 10.77 -7.03
C ILE A 137 4.04 10.88 -5.99
N LYS A 138 3.42 12.06 -5.94
CA LYS A 138 2.37 12.41 -4.98
C LYS A 138 1.05 11.79 -5.36
#